data_AF-A0A1V4ANA2-F1
#
_entry.id   AF-A0A1V4ANA2-F1
#
_cell.length_a   1.000
_cell.length_b   1.000
_cell.length_c   1.000
_cell.angle_alpha   90.00
_cell.angle_beta   90.00
_cell.angle_gamma   90.00
#
_symmetry.space_group_name_H-M   'P 1'
#
loop_
_entity.id
_entity.type
_entity.pdbx_description
1 polymer ?
#
loop_
_entity_poly.entity_id
_entity_poly.type
_entity_poly.pdbx_seq_one_letter_code
_entity_poly.pdbx_strand_id
1 'polypeptide(L)' 'MKKFLFIICVVLGFAGTAFAQDTYVNGYYRKDGTYVQGHYKSPSNDYFYDNYSSSGNRNPYTGEKGYKKYPKNPYGY' A
#
# COMPACT_ATOMS: atom_id res chain seq x y z
N MET A 1 -31.39 -2.81 28.50
CA MET A 1 -30.70 -3.94 27.84
C MET A 1 -30.84 -3.91 26.32
N LYS A 2 -32.04 -4.01 25.73
CA LYS A 2 -32.24 -4.00 24.26
C LYS A 2 -31.74 -2.73 23.54
N LYS A 3 -31.90 -1.55 24.15
CA LYS A 3 -31.38 -0.27 23.63
C LYS A 3 -29.84 -0.23 23.57
N PHE A 4 -29.18 -0.89 24.51
CA PHE A 4 -27.72 -0.98 24.57
C PHE A 4 -27.18 -1.93 23.49
N LEU A 5 -27.88 -3.05 23.27
CA LEU A 5 -27.59 -4.00 22.20
C LEU A 5 -27.74 -3.36 20.80
N PHE A 6 -28.76 -2.50 20.63
CA PHE A 6 -28.97 -1.77 19.39
C PHE A 6 -27.84 -0.78 19.08
N ILE A 7 -27.36 -0.06 20.09
CA ILE A 7 -26.21 0.87 19.94
C ILE A 7 -24.94 0.11 19.55
N ILE A 8 -24.68 -1.07 20.14
CA ILE A 8 -23.54 -1.91 19.77
C ILE A 8 -23.62 -2.36 18.31
N CYS A 9 -24.79 -2.82 17.85
CA CYS A 9 -24.98 -3.21 16.45
C CYS A 9 -24.76 -2.04 15.47
N VAL A 10 -25.18 -0.82 15.83
CA VAL A 10 -24.96 0.37 15.01
C VAL A 10 -23.48 0.75 14.95
N VAL A 11 -22.76 0.67 16.08
CA VAL A 11 -21.31 0.97 16.13
C VAL A 11 -20.50 -0.06 15.33
N LEU A 12 -20.85 -1.34 15.42
CA LEU A 12 -20.19 -2.40 14.65
C LEU A 12 -20.52 -2.32 13.14
N GLY A 13 -21.73 -1.89 12.78
CA GLY A 13 -22.12 -1.66 11.39
C GLY A 13 -21.38 -0.50 10.70
N PHE A 14 -20.74 0.39 11.47
CA PHE A 14 -19.96 1.52 10.97
C PHE A 14 -18.44 1.30 10.99
N ALA A 15 -17.97 0.08 11.29
CA ALA A 15 -16.56 -0.27 11.17
C ALA A 15 -16.17 -0.32 9.68
N GLY A 16 -15.74 0.82 9.14
CA GLY A 16 -15.28 0.94 7.75
C GLY A 16 -14.01 0.14 7.50
N THR A 17 -13.90 -0.46 6.32
CA THR A 17 -12.69 -1.13 5.84
C THR A 17 -11.69 -0.10 5.31
N ALA A 18 -10.50 -0.02 5.88
CA ALA A 18 -9.40 0.75 5.33
C ALA A 18 -8.78 -0.01 4.14
N PHE A 19 -8.98 0.48 2.92
CA PHE A 19 -8.30 -0.04 1.74
C PHE A 19 -7.01 0.73 1.50
N ALA A 20 -5.87 0.04 1.48
CA ALA A 20 -4.66 0.60 0.91
C ALA A 20 -4.90 0.77 -0.60
N GLN A 21 -4.77 2.00 -1.10
CA GLN A 21 -4.99 2.28 -2.51
C GLN A 21 -3.73 1.88 -3.28
N ASP A 22 -3.82 1.05 -4.31
CA ASP A 22 -2.64 0.69 -5.11
C ASP A 22 -2.64 1.47 -6.43
N THR A 23 -1.45 1.77 -6.96
CA THR A 23 -1.32 2.50 -8.22
C THR A 23 -0.83 1.57 -9.32
N TYR A 24 -1.60 1.45 -10.40
CA TYR A 24 -1.16 0.74 -11.60
C TYR A 24 -0.27 1.65 -12.46
N VAL A 25 0.87 1.12 -12.91
CA VAL A 25 1.77 1.77 -13.85
C VAL A 25 1.67 1.05 -15.18
N ASN A 26 1.33 1.80 -16.24
CA ASN A 26 1.28 1.27 -17.60
C ASN A 26 2.66 0.80 -18.06
N GLY A 27 2.67 -0.23 -18.91
CA GLY A 27 3.90 -0.68 -19.56
C GLY A 27 4.48 0.40 -20.47
N TYR A 28 5.81 0.45 -20.57
CA TYR A 28 6.52 1.46 -21.37
C TYR A 28 7.85 0.92 -21.89
N TYR A 29 8.40 1.57 -22.92
CA TYR A 29 9.73 1.28 -23.42
C TYR A 29 10.76 2.20 -22.76
N ARG A 30 11.89 1.64 -22.31
CA ARG A 30 13.04 2.41 -21.84
C ARG A 30 13.80 3.00 -23.03
N LYS A 31 14.68 3.97 -22.75
CA LYS A 31 15.53 4.62 -23.76
C LYS A 31 16.44 3.64 -24.50
N ASP A 32 16.78 2.52 -23.87
CA ASP A 32 17.60 1.44 -24.45
C ASP A 32 16.80 0.45 -25.30
N GLY A 33 15.49 0.66 -25.48
CA GLY A 33 14.60 -0.22 -26.25
C GLY A 33 13.98 -1.36 -25.44
N THR A 34 14.33 -1.53 -24.17
CA THR A 34 13.77 -2.60 -23.32
C THR A 34 12.32 -2.29 -22.95
N TYR A 35 11.41 -3.24 -23.20
CA TYR A 35 10.01 -3.14 -22.74
C TYR A 35 9.89 -3.44 -21.24
N VAL A 36 9.12 -2.61 -20.53
CA VAL A 36 8.74 -2.78 -19.13
C VAL A 36 7.27 -3.14 -19.08
N GLN A 37 6.95 -4.30 -18.53
CA GLN A 37 5.57 -4.69 -18.32
C GLN A 37 4.91 -3.78 -17.27
N GLY A 38 3.62 -3.48 -17.49
CA GLY A 38 2.81 -2.78 -16.51
C GLY A 38 2.70 -3.58 -15.21
N HIS A 39 2.68 -2.87 -14.08
CA HIS A 39 2.72 -3.46 -12.74
C HIS A 39 2.06 -2.54 -11.73
N TYR A 40 1.68 -3.11 -10.58
CA TYR A 40 1.20 -2.36 -9.43
C TYR A 40 2.35 -1.91 -8.55
N LYS A 41 2.20 -0.71 -7.98
CA LYS A 41 3.09 -0.16 -6.95
C LYS A 41 2.24 0.44 -5.81
N SER A 42 2.89 0.63 -4.67
CA SER A 42 2.36 1.45 -3.58
C SER A 42 2.02 2.87 -4.06
N PRO A 43 1.08 3.59 -3.40
CA PRO A 43 0.82 5.00 -3.65
C PRO A 43 2.08 5.82 -3.79
N SER A 44 2.06 6.82 -4.67
CA SER A 44 3.09 7.85 -4.64
C SER A 44 2.73 8.83 -3.55
N ASN A 45 3.35 8.64 -2.38
CA ASN A 45 3.31 9.55 -1.24
C ASN A 45 4.73 9.71 -0.68
N ASP A 46 4.87 10.62 0.27
CA ASP A 46 6.12 10.80 1.00
C ASP A 46 6.07 9.98 2.29
N TYR A 47 5.73 8.68 2.22
CA TYR A 47 5.84 7.81 3.39
C TYR A 47 6.67 6.61 3.03
N PHE A 48 7.89 6.54 3.54
CA PHE A 48 8.77 5.44 3.17
C PHE A 48 8.25 4.09 3.66
N TYR A 49 7.72 4.02 4.88
CA TYR A 49 7.44 2.75 5.57
C TYR A 49 6.19 2.00 5.07
N ASP A 50 5.34 2.60 4.25
CA ASP A 50 4.17 1.92 3.67
C ASP A 50 4.46 1.29 2.29
N ASN A 51 5.62 1.59 1.70
CA ASN A 51 6.02 1.04 0.41
C ASN A 51 6.26 -0.47 0.49
N TYR A 52 5.87 -1.22 -0.54
CA TYR A 52 6.10 -2.67 -0.58
C TYR A 52 7.58 -3.05 -0.48
N SER A 53 8.48 -2.16 -0.93
CA SER A 53 9.93 -2.37 -0.88
C SER A 53 10.55 -2.17 0.50
N SER A 54 9.79 -1.66 1.47
CA SER A 54 10.28 -1.35 2.82
C SER A 54 10.35 -2.60 3.69
N SER A 55 11.38 -2.67 4.53
CA SER A 55 11.67 -3.84 5.35
C SER A 55 10.48 -4.19 6.25
N GLY A 56 10.00 -5.43 6.16
CA GLY A 56 8.82 -5.92 6.89
C GLY A 56 7.56 -5.98 6.04
N ASN A 57 7.49 -5.23 4.94
CA ASN A 57 6.38 -5.28 4.00
C ASN A 57 6.57 -6.39 2.96
N ARG A 58 5.47 -6.77 2.31
CA ARG A 58 5.45 -7.73 1.20
C ARG A 58 4.59 -7.17 0.08
N ASN A 59 5.08 -7.27 -1.15
CA ASN A 59 4.29 -6.93 -2.32
C ASN A 59 3.15 -7.95 -2.49
N PRO A 60 1.87 -7.55 -2.46
CA PRO A 60 0.75 -8.48 -2.58
C PRO A 60 0.62 -9.11 -3.98
N TYR A 61 1.21 -8.48 -5.01
CA TYR A 61 1.13 -8.92 -6.40
C TYR A 61 2.24 -9.90 -6.79
N THR A 62 3.44 -9.75 -6.22
CA THR A 62 4.61 -10.60 -6.54
C THR A 62 5.02 -11.53 -5.41
N GLY A 63 4.57 -11.27 -4.18
CA GLY A 63 5.02 -11.98 -2.99
C GLY A 63 6.45 -11.63 -2.55
N GLU A 64 7.10 -10.68 -3.20
CA GLU A 64 8.45 -10.26 -2.84
C GLU A 64 8.48 -9.54 -1.50
N LYS A 65 9.52 -9.82 -0.69
CA LYS A 65 9.72 -9.16 0.60
C LYS A 65 10.45 -7.83 0.39
N GLY A 66 10.00 -6.79 1.07
CA GLY A 66 10.71 -5.53 1.15
C GLY A 66 11.96 -5.66 2.02
N TYR A 67 13.01 -4.91 1.66
CA TYR A 67 14.33 -4.96 2.30
C TYR A 67 14.95 -3.57 2.52
N LYS A 68 14.31 -2.49 2.05
CA LYS A 68 14.81 -1.14 2.27
C LYS A 68 14.57 -0.75 3.73
N LYS A 69 15.63 -0.37 4.44
CA LYS A 69 15.57 -0.04 5.88
C LYS A 69 15.43 1.45 6.17
N TYR A 70 16.00 2.29 5.31
CA TYR A 70 16.06 3.73 5.53
C TYR A 70 15.50 4.50 4.34
N PRO A 71 14.72 5.57 4.61
CA PRO A 71 14.31 6.52 3.60
C PRO A 71 15.53 7.22 2.99
N LYS A 72 15.40 7.68 1.74
CA LYS A 72 16.44 8.52 1.11
C LYS A 72 16.50 9.91 1.74
N ASN A 73 15.37 10.37 2.27
CA ASN A 73 15.21 11.62 3.00
C ASN A 73 15.25 11.34 4.52
N PRO A 74 16.08 12.02 5.32
CA PRO A 74 16.23 11.76 6.75
C PRO A 74 14.93 11.89 7.56
N TYR A 75 13.91 12.56 7.04
CA TYR A 75 12.64 12.73 7.72
C TYR A 75 11.68 11.54 7.60
N GLY A 76 12.00 10.49 6.83
CA GLY A 76 11.06 9.37 6.64
C GLY A 76 9.93 9.65 5.66
N TYR A 77 9.95 10.85 5.07
CA TYR A 77 9.11 11.26 3.96
C TYR A 77 9.74 10.89 2.61
#